data_AF-A0A662JIR6-F1
#
_entry.id   AF-A0A662JIR6-F1
#
_cell.length_a   1.000
_cell.length_b   1.000
_cell.length_c   1.000
_cell.angle_alpha   90.00
_cell.angle_beta   90.00
_cell.angle_gamma   90.00
#
_symmetry.space_group_name_H-M   'P 1'
#
loop_
_entity.id
_entity.type
_entity.pdbx_description
1 polymer ?
#
loop_
_entity_poly.entity_id
_entity_poly.type
_entity_poly.pdbx_seq_one_letter_code
_entity_poly.pdbx_strand_id
1 'polypeptide(L)'
;MQRFCPRCGTRLMRQEKAEEVLMVCPRCGFRNLLGRRPRGSRRGPPTAEDFENALLKWLREAKEAGREYIDVRAGDLHRKVGGYPGPDHRMPLCCDVMRRLMGPEDMVLEEPPSGYGANLVIRYYLSRRDF
;
A
#
# COMPACT_ATOMS: atom_id res chain seq x y z
N MET A 1 8.11 -28.49 0.52
CA MET A 1 7.60 -29.63 -0.30
C MET A 1 8.29 -29.63 -1.66
N GLN A 2 8.93 -30.73 -2.03
CA GLN A 2 9.50 -30.89 -3.37
C GLN A 2 8.36 -31.05 -4.38
N ARG A 3 8.38 -30.33 -5.51
CA ARG A 3 7.37 -30.42 -6.57
C ARG A 3 7.96 -31.13 -7.79
N PHE A 4 7.22 -32.06 -8.36
CA PHE A 4 7.65 -32.85 -9.53
C PHE A 4 6.87 -32.43 -10.78
N CYS A 5 7.50 -32.56 -11.94
CA CYS A 5 6.92 -32.21 -13.23
C CYS A 5 5.87 -33.26 -13.64
N PRO A 6 4.61 -32.86 -13.94
CA PRO A 6 3.58 -33.81 -14.35
C PRO A 6 3.83 -34.43 -15.73
N ARG A 7 4.75 -33.87 -16.54
CA ARG A 7 5.04 -34.37 -17.89
C ARG A 7 6.12 -35.44 -17.93
N CYS A 8 7.13 -35.35 -17.08
CA CYS A 8 8.32 -36.21 -17.18
C CYS A 8 8.87 -36.69 -15.84
N GLY A 9 8.17 -36.41 -14.73
CA GLY A 9 8.55 -36.83 -13.37
C GLY A 9 9.76 -36.08 -12.79
N THR A 10 10.47 -35.26 -13.56
CA THR A 10 11.65 -34.53 -13.10
C THR A 10 11.31 -33.50 -12.04
N ARG A 11 12.19 -33.33 -11.04
CA ARG A 11 12.06 -32.29 -10.02
C ARG A 11 11.99 -30.90 -10.67
N LEU A 12 10.99 -30.11 -10.30
CA LEU A 12 10.84 -28.74 -10.78
C LEU A 12 11.82 -27.82 -10.05
N MET A 13 12.39 -26.87 -10.80
CA MET A 13 13.29 -25.84 -10.29
C MET A 13 12.55 -24.52 -10.17
N ARG A 14 12.74 -23.81 -9.06
CA ARG A 14 12.16 -22.47 -8.87
C ARG A 14 12.98 -21.46 -9.67
N GLN A 15 12.34 -20.75 -10.58
CA GLN A 15 12.90 -19.59 -11.26
C GLN A 15 12.18 -18.33 -10.76
N GLU A 16 12.97 -17.40 -10.24
CA GLU A 16 12.49 -16.11 -9.78
C GLU A 16 12.77 -15.07 -10.86
N LYS A 17 11.71 -14.57 -11.51
CA LYS A 17 11.79 -13.45 -12.45
C LYS A 17 11.24 -12.18 -11.78
N ALA A 18 11.48 -11.03 -12.40
CA ALA A 18 11.16 -9.72 -11.82
C ALA A 18 9.74 -9.62 -11.24
N GLU A 19 8.75 -10.22 -11.91
CA GLU A 19 7.33 -10.08 -11.57
C GLU A 19 6.63 -11.42 -11.27
N GLU A 20 7.34 -12.55 -11.39
CA GLU A 20 6.72 -13.88 -11.32
C GLU A 20 7.64 -14.91 -10.67
N VAL A 21 7.02 -15.82 -9.92
CA VAL A 21 7.69 -17.02 -9.40
C VAL A 21 7.19 -18.22 -10.21
N LEU A 22 8.06 -18.74 -11.06
CA LEU A 22 7.78 -19.87 -11.95
C LEU A 22 8.45 -21.13 -11.42
N MET A 23 7.78 -22.26 -11.54
CA MET A 23 8.41 -23.58 -11.45
C MET A 23 8.66 -24.09 -12.86
N VAL A 24 9.92 -24.36 -13.16
CA VAL A 24 10.36 -24.76 -14.50
C VAL A 24 10.96 -26.16 -14.44
N CYS A 25 10.54 -27.03 -15.34
CA CYS A 25 11.17 -28.33 -15.53
C CYS A 25 12.39 -28.19 -16.44
N PRO A 26 13.61 -28.51 -15.97
CA PRO A 26 14.81 -28.40 -16.79
C PRO A 26 14.88 -29.45 -17.91
N ARG A 27 14.07 -30.52 -17.82
CA ARG A 27 14.11 -31.63 -18.79
C ARG A 27 13.19 -31.43 -19.99
N CYS A 28 11.97 -30.95 -19.78
CA CYS A 28 10.96 -30.84 -20.85
C CYS A 28 10.42 -29.41 -21.05
N GLY A 29 10.92 -28.44 -20.29
CA GLY A 29 10.51 -27.04 -20.42
C GLY A 29 9.13 -26.70 -19.84
N PHE A 30 8.45 -27.63 -19.16
CA PHE A 30 7.18 -27.36 -18.47
C PHE A 30 7.32 -26.16 -17.52
N ARG A 31 6.34 -25.24 -17.54
CA ARG A 31 6.29 -24.05 -16.69
C ARG A 31 4.97 -24.02 -15.92
N ASN A 32 5.04 -23.71 -14.63
CA ASN A 32 3.88 -23.51 -13.78
C ASN A 32 4.05 -22.23 -12.94
N LEU A 33 3.08 -21.33 -12.99
CA LEU A 33 3.09 -20.09 -12.23
C LEU A 33 2.69 -20.37 -10.79
N LEU A 34 3.59 -20.13 -9.83
CA LEU A 34 3.28 -20.27 -8.40
C LEU A 34 2.68 -19.01 -7.79
N GLY A 35 2.94 -17.86 -8.41
CA GLY A 35 2.44 -16.59 -7.94
C GLY A 35 3.08 -15.42 -8.68
N ARG A 36 2.37 -14.31 -8.72
CA ARG A 36 2.90 -13.02 -9.15
C ARG A 36 3.61 -12.40 -7.95
N ARG A 37 4.82 -11.87 -8.15
CA ARG A 37 5.43 -11.01 -7.13
C ARG A 37 4.56 -9.74 -7.03
N PRO A 38 4.27 -9.22 -5.83
CA PRO A 38 3.66 -7.91 -5.71
C PRO A 38 4.56 -6.90 -6.43
N ARG A 39 3.94 -6.02 -7.24
CA ARG A 39 4.69 -4.94 -7.91
C ARG A 39 5.37 -4.09 -6.84
N GLY A 40 6.70 -3.91 -6.97
CA GLY A 40 7.47 -2.92 -6.20
C GLY A 40 8.33 -3.48 -5.06
N SER A 41 9.58 -3.83 -5.35
CA SER A 41 10.65 -3.90 -4.33
C SER A 41 11.93 -3.14 -4.73
N ARG A 42 11.79 -2.10 -5.57
CA ARG A 42 12.71 -0.97 -5.56
C ARG A 42 11.95 0.19 -4.92
N ARG A 43 12.04 0.35 -3.60
CA ARG A 43 11.36 1.45 -2.91
C ARG A 43 12.12 2.75 -3.22
N GLY A 44 11.72 3.40 -4.31
CA GLY A 44 11.97 4.82 -4.49
C GLY A 44 11.25 5.63 -3.38
N PRO A 45 11.42 6.96 -3.34
CA PRO A 45 10.69 7.78 -2.40
C PRO A 45 9.17 7.56 -2.57
N PRO A 46 8.39 7.59 -1.47
CA PRO A 46 6.96 7.33 -1.53
C PRO A 46 6.26 8.31 -2.48
N THR A 47 5.34 7.78 -3.28
CA THR A 47 4.58 8.54 -4.27
C THR A 47 3.21 8.96 -3.73
N ALA A 48 2.52 9.86 -4.44
CA ALA A 48 1.16 10.25 -4.07
C ALA A 48 0.20 9.05 -4.08
N GLU A 49 0.37 8.14 -5.04
CA GLU A 49 -0.41 6.91 -5.17
C GLU A 49 -0.20 5.97 -3.98
N ASP A 50 1.02 5.90 -3.43
CA ASP A 50 1.29 5.10 -2.24
C ASP A 50 0.54 5.61 -1.01
N PHE A 51 0.51 6.94 -0.81
CA PHE A 51 -0.26 7.57 0.27
C PHE A 51 -1.77 7.40 0.08
N GLU A 52 -2.25 7.58 -1.16
CA GLU A 52 -3.67 7.43 -1.51
C GLU A 52 -4.14 6.00 -1.25
N ASN A 53 -3.40 5.00 -1.73
CA ASN A 53 -3.72 3.60 -1.50
C ASN A 53 -3.70 3.22 -0.01
N ALA A 54 -2.72 3.73 0.75
CA ALA A 54 -2.63 3.48 2.17
C ALA A 54 -3.80 4.12 2.94
N LEU A 55 -4.17 5.36 2.60
CA LEU A 55 -5.29 6.05 3.22
C LEU A 55 -6.61 5.36 2.88
N LEU A 56 -6.89 5.10 1.61
CA LEU A 56 -8.10 4.38 1.17
C LEU A 56 -8.22 3.00 1.81
N LYS A 57 -7.10 2.32 2.03
CA LYS A 57 -7.09 1.06 2.77
C LYS A 57 -7.57 1.25 4.22
N TRP A 58 -7.04 2.23 4.94
CA TRP A 58 -7.48 2.52 6.31
C TRP A 58 -8.95 2.93 6.40
N LEU A 59 -9.43 3.73 5.45
CA LEU A 59 -10.84 4.12 5.41
C LEU A 59 -11.75 2.92 5.18
N ARG A 60 -11.38 2.01 4.26
CA ARG A 60 -12.12 0.76 4.01
C ARG A 60 -12.12 -0.15 5.23
N GLU A 61 -10.96 -0.40 5.83
CA GLU A 61 -10.84 -1.23 7.03
C GLU A 61 -11.67 -0.67 8.19
N ALA A 62 -11.68 0.65 8.37
CA ALA A 62 -12.51 1.31 9.39
C ALA A 62 -14.02 1.19 9.09
N LYS A 63 -14.43 1.29 7.82
CA LYS A 63 -15.82 1.14 7.40
C LYS A 63 -16.30 -0.30 7.58
N GLU A 64 -15.48 -1.27 7.20
CA GLU A 64 -15.75 -2.70 7.41
C GLU A 64 -15.84 -3.06 8.90
N ALA A 65 -15.10 -2.36 9.76
CA ALA A 65 -15.21 -2.46 11.21
C ALA A 65 -16.44 -1.75 11.81
N GLY A 66 -17.31 -1.17 10.98
CA GLY A 66 -18.54 -0.50 11.42
C GLY A 66 -18.31 0.85 12.11
N ARG A 67 -17.16 1.51 11.89
CA ARG A 67 -16.89 2.83 12.46
C ARG A 67 -17.62 3.92 11.67
N GLU A 68 -18.13 4.92 12.38
CA GLU A 68 -18.74 6.09 11.74
C GLU A 68 -17.70 7.04 11.15
N TYR A 69 -16.53 7.13 11.79
CA TYR A 69 -15.41 7.96 11.36
C TYR A 69 -14.06 7.33 11.74
N ILE A 70 -12.99 7.87 11.16
CA ILE A 70 -11.61 7.61 11.56
C ILE A 70 -10.80 8.90 11.55
N ASP A 71 -10.01 9.10 12.60
CA ASP A 71 -9.08 10.22 12.70
C ASP A 71 -7.70 9.74 12.21
N VAL A 72 -7.21 10.37 11.15
CA VAL A 72 -5.94 10.00 10.52
C VAL A 72 -4.93 11.12 10.72
N ARG A 73 -3.81 10.78 11.34
CA ARG A 73 -2.65 11.67 11.50
C ARG A 73 -1.65 11.46 10.37
N ALA A 74 -1.19 12.55 9.75
CA ALA A 74 -0.26 12.52 8.62
C ALA A 74 1.06 11.80 8.95
N GLY A 75 1.58 11.97 10.17
CA GLY A 75 2.78 11.28 10.62
C GLY A 75 2.64 9.76 10.74
N ASP A 76 1.44 9.25 11.03
CA ASP A 76 1.18 7.81 11.10
C ASP A 76 1.00 7.24 9.69
N LEU A 77 0.25 7.93 8.82
CA LEU A 77 0.09 7.54 7.41
C LEU A 77 1.44 7.47 6.71
N HIS A 78 2.31 8.46 6.95
CA HIS A 78 3.62 8.49 6.31
C HIS A 78 4.53 7.35 6.78
N ARG A 79 4.58 7.08 8.09
CA ARG A 79 5.31 5.92 8.63
C ARG A 79 4.80 4.60 8.05
N LYS A 80 3.50 4.49 7.79
CA LYS A 80 2.91 3.29 7.19
C LYS A 80 3.40 3.03 5.76
N VAL A 81 3.49 4.08 4.95
CA VAL A 81 4.00 4.01 3.58
C VAL A 81 5.52 3.84 3.56
N GLY A 82 6.22 4.51 4.47
CA GLY A 82 7.67 4.48 4.61
C GLY A 82 8.34 5.76 4.11
N GLY A 83 9.63 5.91 4.41
CA GLY A 83 10.40 7.11 4.07
C GLY A 83 10.26 8.26 5.08
N TYR A 84 9.60 8.05 6.22
CA TYR A 84 9.57 8.97 7.35
C TYR A 84 9.83 8.27 8.69
N PRO A 85 10.63 8.88 9.60
CA PRO A 85 11.41 10.10 9.38
C PRO A 85 12.59 9.86 8.42
N GLY A 86 12.94 10.85 7.61
CA GLY A 86 14.04 10.77 6.64
C GLY A 86 14.24 12.10 5.91
N PRO A 87 15.43 12.36 5.34
CA PRO A 87 15.77 13.64 4.71
C PRO A 87 14.92 13.94 3.46
N ASP A 88 14.56 12.93 2.68
CA ASP A 88 13.67 13.05 1.51
C ASP A 88 12.20 12.81 1.87
N HIS A 89 11.78 13.20 3.07
CA HIS A 89 10.41 12.96 3.49
C HIS A 89 9.42 13.69 2.57
N ARG A 90 8.45 12.93 2.06
CA ARG A 90 7.37 13.47 1.22
C ARG A 90 6.18 13.96 2.05
N MET A 91 6.44 14.65 3.17
CA MET A 91 5.40 15.08 4.10
C MET A 91 4.40 16.06 3.49
N PRO A 92 4.81 17.10 2.73
CA PRO A 92 3.84 17.97 2.06
C PRO A 92 2.91 17.19 1.12
N LEU A 93 3.47 16.28 0.33
CA LEU A 93 2.72 15.39 -0.57
C LEU A 93 1.72 14.50 0.19
N CYS A 94 2.12 13.95 1.35
CA CYS A 94 1.23 13.18 2.23
C CYS A 94 0.04 14.04 2.69
N CYS A 95 0.29 15.26 3.16
CA CYS A 95 -0.76 16.19 3.60
C CYS A 95 -1.70 16.59 2.45
N ASP A 96 -1.16 16.87 1.27
CA ASP A 96 -1.95 17.20 0.08
C ASP A 96 -2.87 16.04 -0.32
N VAL A 97 -2.36 14.81 -0.32
CA VAL A 97 -3.16 13.60 -0.61
C VAL A 97 -4.29 13.44 0.41
N MET A 98 -4.00 13.62 1.70
CA MET A 98 -5.02 13.58 2.75
C MET A 98 -6.13 14.60 2.47
N ARG A 99 -5.78 15.87 2.23
CA ARG A 99 -6.75 16.93 1.95
C ARG A 99 -7.57 16.67 0.68
N ARG A 100 -6.92 16.19 -0.40
CA ARG A 100 -7.59 15.88 -1.66
C ARG A 100 -8.62 14.75 -1.50
N LEU A 101 -8.35 13.81 -0.60
CA LEU A 101 -9.26 12.70 -0.32
C LEU A 101 -10.35 13.07 0.71
N MET A 102 -10.40 14.31 1.20
CA MET A 102 -11.50 14.78 2.03
C MET A 102 -12.80 14.88 1.24
N GLY A 103 -13.89 14.61 1.95
CA GLY A 103 -15.26 14.78 1.49
C GLY A 103 -15.87 15.99 2.19
N PRO A 104 -17.11 16.36 1.80
CA PRO A 104 -17.77 17.56 2.31
C PRO A 104 -18.04 17.53 3.83
N GLU A 105 -18.13 16.35 4.44
CA GLU A 105 -18.40 16.19 5.88
C GLU A 105 -17.12 16.02 6.72
N ASP A 106 -15.96 15.87 6.08
CA ASP A 106 -14.70 15.63 6.78
C ASP A 106 -14.14 16.91 7.38
N MET A 107 -13.35 16.75 8.45
CA MET A 107 -12.87 17.89 9.23
C MET A 107 -11.38 17.78 9.54
N VAL A 108 -10.67 18.89 9.44
CA VAL A 108 -9.31 19.02 9.98
C VAL A 108 -9.43 19.27 11.49
N LEU A 109 -8.91 18.35 12.30
CA LEU A 109 -8.96 18.44 13.77
C LEU A 109 -7.75 19.18 14.34
N GLU A 110 -6.56 18.93 13.77
CA GLU A 110 -5.31 19.55 14.17
C GLU A 110 -4.52 19.91 12.92
N GLU A 111 -3.92 21.10 12.89
CA GLU A 111 -3.10 21.57 11.78
C GLU A 111 -1.89 22.34 12.31
N PRO A 112 -0.67 22.06 11.84
CA PRO A 112 0.49 22.86 12.20
C PRO A 112 0.38 24.28 11.61
N PRO A 113 1.01 25.32 12.21
CA PRO A 113 0.93 26.70 11.70
C PRO A 113 1.36 26.87 10.22
N SER A 114 2.21 25.96 9.72
CA SER A 114 2.64 25.89 8.33
C SER A 114 1.60 25.30 7.36
N GLY A 115 0.51 24.72 7.86
CA GLY A 115 -0.47 23.92 7.11
C GLY A 115 -0.01 22.50 6.74
N TYR A 116 1.30 22.24 6.84
CA TYR A 116 1.95 20.99 6.46
C TYR A 116 2.77 20.41 7.60
N GLY A 117 2.57 19.13 7.91
CA GLY A 117 3.40 18.45 8.89
C GLY A 117 2.77 17.18 9.48
N ALA A 118 3.58 16.45 10.24
CA ALA A 118 3.18 15.18 10.85
C ALA A 118 2.03 15.30 11.85
N ASN A 119 1.80 16.50 12.41
CA ASN A 119 0.74 16.81 13.36
C ASN A 119 -0.62 17.11 12.68
N LEU A 120 -0.68 17.14 11.35
CA LEU A 120 -1.97 17.27 10.65
C LEU A 120 -2.85 16.05 10.99
N VAL A 121 -4.04 16.29 11.53
CA VAL A 121 -5.05 15.26 11.83
C VAL A 121 -6.33 15.61 11.10
N ILE A 122 -6.86 14.66 10.33
CA ILE A 122 -8.12 14.81 9.59
C ILE A 122 -9.06 13.68 10.00
N ARG A 123 -10.29 14.04 10.38
CA ARG A 123 -11.41 13.13 10.60
C ARG A 123 -12.11 12.86 9.28
N TYR A 124 -12.16 11.59 8.90
CA TYR A 124 -12.92 11.11 7.73
C TYR A 124 -14.19 10.41 8.19
N TYR A 125 -15.34 10.87 7.74
CA TYR A 125 -16.63 10.20 7.96
C TYR A 125 -16.85 9.10 6.92
N LEU A 126 -17.30 7.94 7.38
CA LEU A 126 -17.37 6.70 6.58
C LEU A 126 -18.80 6.33 6.19
N SER A 127 -19.80 6.91 6.87
CA SER A 127 -21.23 6.58 6.76
C SER A 127 -21.81 6.74 5.35
N ARG A 128 -21.22 7.60 4.50
CA ARG A 128 -21.73 7.91 3.14
C ARG A 128 -20.69 7.75 2.03
N ARG A 129 -19.52 7.18 2.34
CA ARG A 129 -18.43 7.03 1.36
C ARG A 129 -18.48 5.66 0.71
N ASP A 130 -18.61 5.62 -0.62
CA ASP A 130 -18.40 4.40 -1.40
C ASP A 130 -16.95 4.38 -1.91
N PHE A 131 -16.23 3.29 -1.60
CA PHE A 131 -14.81 3.08 -1.92
C PHE A 131 -14.63 1.84 -2.77
#